data_AF-A0A510KTN5-F1
#
_entry.id   AF-A0A510KTN5-F1
#
_cell.length_a   1.000
_cell.length_b   1.000
_cell.length_c   1.000
_cell.angle_alpha   90.00
_cell.angle_beta   90.00
_cell.angle_gamma   90.00
#
_symmetry.space_group_name_H-M   'P 1'
#
loop_
_entity.id
_entity.type
_entity.pdbx_description
1 polymer ?
#
loop_
_entity_poly.entity_id
_entity_poly.type
_entity_poly.pdbx_seq_one_letter_code
_entity_poly.pdbx_strand_id
1 'polypeptide(L)'
;MTKKLLLNEWEELGGENAAKGTLKKLADKYGVPGGTVRRWKSEYLKKNKAANVRNKKRTNSERSNERDIQVKKDILNGIPKEEVMRKNEISNATYYRKEKNIRQLRLEKTEEQLDDILLKVYSDLGDVLKNVEISKRNLVIRMAKEISKDETLDAKRLQIIDKAYVTIKKMGNDLMRTGKMLTAYELLEVDKQLAEEALQQEKLEIEKSKIKKDDEKEIEKENEMIELLKNITKKVEKNE
;
A
#
# COMPACT_ATOMS: atom_id res chain seq x y z
N MET A 1 -32.89 26.15 38.40
CA MET A 1 -31.66 25.30 38.46
C MET A 1 -31.92 23.86 38.91
N THR A 2 -32.96 23.60 39.71
CA THR A 2 -33.22 22.31 40.39
C THR A 2 -33.40 21.10 39.47
N LYS A 3 -34.08 21.23 38.31
CA LYS A 3 -34.31 20.11 37.37
C LYS A 3 -33.01 19.54 36.78
N LYS A 4 -32.08 20.40 36.37
CA LYS A 4 -30.84 19.98 35.70
C LYS A 4 -29.87 19.30 36.67
N LEU A 5 -29.72 19.88 37.87
CA LEU A 5 -28.89 19.31 38.93
C LEU A 5 -29.39 17.94 39.38
N LEU A 6 -30.71 17.80 39.60
CA LEU A 6 -31.31 16.53 39.99
C LEU A 6 -31.12 15.44 38.94
N LEU A 7 -31.30 15.77 37.65
CA LEU A 7 -31.14 14.80 36.57
C LEU A 7 -29.67 14.36 36.40
N ASN A 8 -28.72 15.27 36.57
CA ASN A 8 -27.28 14.94 36.55
C ASN A 8 -26.91 14.00 37.71
N GLU A 9 -27.34 14.32 38.94
CA GLU A 9 -27.07 13.44 40.09
C GLU A 9 -27.79 12.08 39.94
N TRP A 10 -28.97 12.06 39.33
CA TRP A 10 -29.64 10.80 39.00
C TRP A 10 -28.85 9.93 38.01
N GLU A 11 -28.20 10.53 37.01
CA GLU A 11 -27.31 9.81 36.09
C GLU A 11 -26.06 9.27 36.80
N GLU A 12 -25.43 10.07 37.66
CA GLU A 12 -24.27 9.65 38.48
C GLU A 12 -24.63 8.47 39.40
N LEU A 13 -25.86 8.42 39.90
CA LEU A 13 -26.40 7.33 40.73
C LEU A 13 -26.89 6.12 39.92
N GLY A 14 -26.54 6.03 38.63
CA GLY A 14 -26.80 4.87 37.77
C GLY A 14 -27.99 5.03 36.81
N GLY A 15 -28.62 6.21 36.75
CA GLY A 15 -29.62 6.56 35.74
C GLY A 15 -30.77 5.55 35.65
N GLU A 16 -31.00 4.99 34.45
CA GLU A 16 -32.04 3.96 34.23
C GLU A 16 -31.87 2.73 35.13
N ASN A 17 -30.63 2.41 35.52
CA ASN A 17 -30.25 1.28 36.36
C ASN A 17 -30.07 1.67 37.84
N ALA A 18 -30.42 2.90 38.24
CA ALA A 18 -30.30 3.35 39.62
C ALA A 18 -31.16 2.49 40.56
N ALA A 19 -30.67 2.29 41.79
CA ALA A 19 -31.34 1.48 42.80
C ALA A 19 -32.78 1.92 43.08
N LYS A 20 -33.65 0.97 43.46
CA LYS A 20 -35.05 1.26 43.78
C LYS A 20 -35.13 2.25 44.94
N GLY A 21 -35.78 3.39 44.72
CA GLY A 21 -35.92 4.46 45.71
C GLY A 21 -35.03 5.68 45.49
N THR A 22 -34.06 5.65 44.56
CA THR A 22 -33.17 6.79 44.26
C THR A 22 -33.94 8.07 43.90
N LEU A 23 -35.00 7.97 43.08
CA LEU A 23 -35.82 9.14 42.72
C LEU A 23 -36.59 9.73 43.91
N LYS A 24 -36.95 8.92 44.91
CA LYS A 24 -37.62 9.40 46.12
C LYS A 24 -36.61 10.16 46.99
N LYS A 25 -35.41 9.61 47.18
CA LYS A 25 -34.32 10.29 47.90
C LYS A 25 -33.95 11.64 47.25
N LEU A 26 -33.88 11.69 45.92
CA LEU A 26 -33.62 12.93 45.19
C LEU A 26 -34.80 13.93 45.29
N ALA A 27 -36.04 13.45 45.27
CA ALA A 27 -37.22 14.29 45.48
C ALA A 27 -37.18 14.97 46.86
N ASP A 28 -36.89 14.20 47.91
CA ASP A 28 -36.80 14.70 49.28
C ASP A 28 -35.60 15.67 49.43
N LYS A 29 -34.43 15.32 48.88
CA LYS A 29 -33.21 16.14 48.91
C LYS A 29 -33.39 17.52 48.28
N TYR A 30 -34.11 17.60 47.16
CA TYR A 30 -34.30 18.84 46.42
C TYR A 30 -35.63 19.54 46.74
N GLY A 31 -36.43 19.02 47.67
CA GLY A 31 -37.73 19.58 48.05
C GLY A 31 -38.75 19.58 46.91
N VAL A 32 -38.66 18.61 45.98
CA VAL A 32 -39.50 18.53 44.78
C VAL A 32 -40.49 17.37 44.92
N PRO A 33 -41.78 17.55 44.58
CA PRO A 33 -42.74 16.44 44.60
C PRO A 33 -42.29 15.26 43.74
N GLY A 34 -42.41 14.04 44.25
CA GLY A 34 -41.95 12.83 43.56
C GLY A 34 -42.61 12.59 42.18
N GLY A 35 -43.85 13.05 41.99
CA GLY A 35 -44.52 13.03 40.68
C GLY A 35 -43.82 13.89 39.63
N THR A 36 -43.31 15.06 40.03
CA THR A 36 -42.57 15.99 39.18
C THR A 36 -41.22 15.39 38.77
N VAL A 37 -40.51 14.75 39.71
CA VAL A 37 -39.25 14.06 39.44
C VAL A 37 -39.44 12.91 38.43
N ARG A 38 -40.50 12.11 38.58
CA ARG A 38 -40.82 11.04 37.62
C ARG A 38 -41.12 11.59 36.23
N ARG A 39 -41.86 12.71 36.14
CA ARG A 39 -42.13 13.37 34.86
C ARG A 39 -40.84 13.87 34.21
N TRP A 40 -39.95 14.49 34.97
CA TRP A 40 -38.65 14.96 34.46
C TRP A 40 -37.77 13.82 33.94
N LYS A 41 -37.73 12.69 34.66
CA LYS A 41 -37.05 11.47 34.16
C LYS A 41 -37.64 11.03 32.82
N SER A 42 -38.96 10.93 32.69
CA SER A 42 -39.61 10.52 31.44
C SER A 42 -39.33 11.47 30.27
N GLU A 43 -39.33 12.78 30.51
CA GLU A 43 -38.97 13.79 29.50
C GLU A 43 -37.48 13.66 29.10
N TYR A 44 -36.60 13.45 30.07
CA TYR A 44 -35.17 13.26 29.86
C TYR A 44 -34.87 12.02 29.01
N LEU A 45 -35.50 10.89 29.35
CA LEU A 45 -35.37 9.66 28.58
C LEU A 45 -35.96 9.76 27.18
N LYS A 46 -37.07 10.47 26.97
CA LYS A 46 -37.61 10.70 25.62
C LYS A 46 -36.66 11.55 24.77
N LYS A 47 -36.04 12.59 25.36
CA LYS A 47 -35.09 13.46 24.67
C LYS A 47 -33.79 12.71 24.32
N ASN A 48 -33.28 11.89 25.23
CA ASN A 48 -32.07 11.09 24.99
C ASN A 48 -32.34 9.87 24.10
N LYS A 49 -33.51 9.23 24.15
CA LYS A 49 -33.90 8.19 23.19
C LYS A 49 -34.07 8.78 21.79
N ALA A 50 -34.64 9.97 21.62
CA ALA A 50 -34.69 10.64 20.31
C ALA A 50 -33.29 10.99 19.77
N ALA A 51 -32.32 11.28 20.64
CA ALA A 51 -30.92 11.47 20.26
C ALA A 51 -30.21 10.14 19.91
N ASN A 52 -30.49 9.05 20.64
CA ASN A 52 -29.96 7.70 20.38
C ASN A 52 -30.65 6.95 19.23
N VAL A 53 -31.84 7.37 18.81
CA VAL A 53 -32.55 6.82 17.63
C VAL A 53 -31.97 7.33 16.31
N ARG A 54 -31.07 8.33 16.34
CA ARG A 54 -30.06 8.48 15.27
C ARG A 54 -28.96 7.42 15.41
N ASN A 55 -29.34 6.15 15.56
CA ASN A 55 -28.51 5.05 15.09
C ASN A 55 -28.41 5.24 13.57
N LYS A 56 -27.37 5.95 13.14
CA LYS A 56 -27.03 6.11 11.73
C LYS A 56 -26.90 4.69 11.19
N LYS A 57 -27.90 4.22 10.42
CA LYS A 57 -27.76 3.00 9.62
C LYS A 57 -26.43 3.17 8.90
N ARG A 58 -25.42 2.36 9.24
CA ARG A 58 -24.09 2.44 8.62
C ARG A 58 -24.29 2.60 7.13
N THR A 59 -23.77 3.68 6.56
CA THR A 59 -23.95 3.91 5.12
C THR A 59 -23.25 2.79 4.38
N ASN A 60 -23.73 2.45 3.17
CA ASN A 60 -23.17 1.33 2.40
C ASN A 60 -21.65 1.48 2.15
N SER A 61 -21.16 2.73 2.13
CA SER A 61 -19.75 3.10 2.07
C SER A 61 -18.92 2.63 3.28
N GLU A 62 -19.45 2.76 4.50
CA GLU A 62 -18.74 2.35 5.73
C GLU A 62 -18.58 0.83 5.79
N ARG A 63 -19.60 0.07 5.40
CA ARG A 63 -19.55 -1.40 5.31
C ARG A 63 -18.61 -1.90 4.20
N SER A 64 -18.59 -1.20 3.06
CA SER A 64 -17.68 -1.50 1.95
C SER A 64 -16.21 -1.32 2.37
N ASN A 65 -15.91 -0.23 3.09
CA ASN A 65 -14.56 0.03 3.60
C ASN A 65 -14.12 -1.01 4.64
N GLU A 66 -15.02 -1.44 5.53
CA GLU A 66 -14.72 -2.47 6.54
C GLU A 66 -14.41 -3.83 5.90
N ARG A 67 -15.16 -4.23 4.86
CA ARG A 67 -14.84 -5.44 4.07
C ARG A 67 -13.53 -5.30 3.31
N ASP A 68 -13.24 -4.14 2.72
CA ASP A 68 -11.97 -3.91 2.02
C ASP A 68 -10.76 -4.07 2.96
N ILE A 69 -10.85 -3.48 4.16
CA ILE A 69 -9.83 -3.62 5.19
C ILE A 69 -9.67 -5.08 5.62
N GLN A 70 -10.79 -5.80 5.81
CA GLN A 70 -10.75 -7.21 6.21
C GLN A 70 -10.11 -8.10 5.14
N VAL A 71 -10.43 -7.90 3.86
CA VAL A 71 -9.80 -8.62 2.73
C VAL A 71 -8.30 -8.36 2.72
N LYS A 72 -7.88 -7.10 2.85
CA LYS A 72 -6.45 -6.75 2.90
C LYS A 72 -5.75 -7.44 4.07
N LYS A 73 -6.36 -7.43 5.26
CA LYS A 73 -5.83 -8.10 6.46
C LYS A 73 -5.70 -9.61 6.28
N ASP A 74 -6.71 -10.26 5.71
CA ASP A 74 -6.71 -11.71 5.46
C ASP A 74 -5.61 -12.11 4.46
N ILE A 75 -5.41 -11.34 3.38
CA ILE A 75 -4.30 -11.52 2.43
C ILE A 75 -2.95 -11.32 3.13
N LEU A 76 -2.84 -10.27 3.96
CA LEU A 76 -1.61 -9.98 4.69
C LEU A 76 -1.22 -11.11 5.66
N ASN A 77 -2.20 -11.77 6.26
CA ASN A 77 -2.03 -12.89 7.19
C ASN A 77 -1.74 -14.23 6.50
N GLY A 78 -1.68 -14.27 5.17
CA GLY A 78 -1.35 -15.48 4.41
C GLY A 78 -2.46 -16.53 4.38
N ILE A 79 -3.72 -16.12 4.58
CA ILE A 79 -4.87 -17.03 4.47
C ILE A 79 -4.99 -17.52 3.01
N PRO A 80 -5.31 -18.82 2.77
CA PRO A 80 -5.47 -19.35 1.42
C PRO A 80 -6.48 -18.55 0.58
N LYS A 81 -6.17 -18.34 -0.69
CA LYS A 81 -6.96 -17.53 -1.63
C LYS A 81 -8.44 -17.90 -1.64
N GLU A 82 -8.73 -19.19 -1.77
CA GLU A 82 -10.10 -19.74 -1.85
C GLU A 82 -10.88 -19.45 -0.56
N GLU A 83 -10.20 -19.41 0.58
CA GLU A 83 -10.77 -19.07 1.87
C GLU A 83 -11.01 -17.57 2.01
N VAL A 84 -10.07 -16.72 1.59
CA VAL A 84 -10.25 -15.26 1.56
C VAL A 84 -11.42 -14.88 0.67
N MET A 85 -11.52 -15.48 -0.53
CA MET A 85 -12.60 -15.21 -1.47
C MET A 85 -13.96 -15.63 -0.93
N ARG A 86 -14.06 -16.83 -0.34
CA ARG A 86 -15.29 -17.35 0.25
C ARG A 86 -15.74 -16.56 1.48
N LYS A 87 -14.82 -16.24 2.39
CA LYS A 87 -15.10 -15.51 3.64
C LYS A 87 -15.54 -14.05 3.38
N ASN A 88 -14.97 -13.43 2.35
CA ASN A 88 -15.22 -12.02 2.04
C ASN A 88 -16.17 -11.81 0.85
N GLU A 89 -16.69 -12.89 0.25
CA GLU A 89 -17.61 -12.87 -0.90
C GLU A 89 -17.09 -12.02 -2.07
N ILE A 90 -15.81 -12.16 -2.42
CA ILE A 90 -15.16 -11.40 -3.48
C ILE A 90 -14.83 -12.25 -4.71
N SER A 91 -14.84 -11.61 -5.89
CA SER A 91 -14.42 -12.24 -7.13
C SER A 91 -12.90 -12.43 -7.22
N ASN A 92 -12.48 -13.37 -8.07
CA ASN A 92 -11.07 -13.67 -8.34
C ASN A 92 -10.29 -12.42 -8.82
N ALA A 93 -10.88 -11.63 -9.72
CA ALA A 93 -10.27 -10.40 -10.21
C ALA A 93 -10.08 -9.35 -9.09
N THR A 94 -11.05 -9.25 -8.18
CA THR A 94 -11.00 -8.34 -7.03
C THR A 94 -9.92 -8.76 -6.04
N TYR A 95 -9.77 -10.07 -5.80
CA TYR A 95 -8.68 -10.63 -5.00
C TYR A 95 -7.32 -10.24 -5.57
N TYR A 96 -7.03 -10.55 -6.84
CA TYR A 96 -5.72 -10.27 -7.45
C TYR A 96 -5.41 -8.78 -7.52
N ARG A 97 -6.40 -7.91 -7.77
CA ARG A 97 -6.19 -6.45 -7.75
C ARG A 97 -5.75 -5.97 -6.37
N LYS A 98 -6.40 -6.45 -5.30
CA LYS A 98 -6.05 -6.09 -3.92
C LYS A 98 -4.72 -6.71 -3.51
N GLU A 99 -4.48 -7.97 -3.86
CA GLU A 99 -3.20 -8.64 -3.61
C GLU A 99 -2.03 -7.92 -4.28
N LYS A 100 -2.17 -7.54 -5.56
CA LYS A 100 -1.14 -6.77 -6.28
C LYS A 100 -0.86 -5.43 -5.59
N ASN A 101 -1.89 -4.69 -5.20
CA ASN A 101 -1.75 -3.42 -4.48
C ASN A 101 -1.09 -3.61 -3.11
N ILE A 102 -1.43 -4.67 -2.37
CA ILE A 102 -0.80 -5.00 -1.09
C ILE A 102 0.69 -5.35 -1.27
N ARG A 103 1.02 -6.14 -2.28
CA ARG A 103 2.42 -6.49 -2.60
C ARG A 103 3.22 -5.25 -2.94
N GLN A 104 2.66 -4.35 -3.75
CA GLN A 104 3.28 -3.07 -4.08
C GLN A 104 3.51 -2.20 -2.82
N LEU A 105 2.49 -2.02 -1.97
CA LEU A 105 2.63 -1.27 -0.73
C LEU A 105 3.66 -1.88 0.24
N ARG A 106 3.77 -3.21 0.28
CA ARG A 106 4.82 -3.89 1.06
C ARG A 106 6.21 -3.62 0.50
N LEU A 107 6.37 -3.62 -0.82
CA LEU A 107 7.63 -3.29 -1.48
C LEU A 107 8.01 -1.84 -1.17
N GLU A 108 7.13 -0.89 -1.44
CA GLU A 108 7.35 0.56 -1.18
C GLU A 108 7.75 0.81 0.28
N LYS A 109 7.01 0.24 1.24
CA LYS A 109 7.34 0.40 2.68
C LYS A 109 8.69 -0.22 3.03
N THR A 110 9.02 -1.37 2.45
CA THR A 110 10.31 -2.02 2.69
C THR A 110 11.44 -1.19 2.09
N GLU A 111 11.23 -0.64 0.89
CA GLU A 111 12.19 0.24 0.23
C GLU A 111 12.46 1.50 1.05
N GLU A 112 11.40 2.16 1.54
CA GLU A 112 11.48 3.33 2.42
C GLU A 112 12.27 3.03 3.70
N GLN A 113 11.99 1.88 4.34
CA GLN A 113 12.74 1.47 5.53
C GLN A 113 14.22 1.19 5.24
N LEU A 114 14.52 0.57 4.10
CA LEU A 114 15.90 0.33 3.68
C LEU A 114 16.64 1.63 3.36
N ASP A 115 15.97 2.59 2.72
CA ASP A 115 16.54 3.90 2.41
C ASP A 115 16.80 4.73 3.68
N ASP A 116 15.89 4.68 4.66
CA ASP A 116 16.08 5.31 5.97
C ASP A 116 17.29 4.72 6.71
N ILE A 117 17.46 3.39 6.69
CA ILE A 117 18.63 2.72 7.26
C ILE A 117 19.91 3.16 6.54
N LEU A 118 19.90 3.19 5.21
CA LEU A 118 21.03 3.64 4.40
C LEU A 118 21.46 5.05 4.77
N LEU A 119 20.51 5.98 4.84
CA LEU A 119 20.78 7.37 5.19
C LEU A 119 21.32 7.53 6.61
N LYS A 120 20.83 6.75 7.56
CA LYS A 120 21.21 6.87 8.98
C LYS A 120 22.50 6.14 9.35
N VAL A 121 22.73 4.96 8.79
CA VAL A 121 23.82 4.06 9.17
C VAL A 121 24.99 4.16 8.20
N TYR A 122 24.72 4.41 6.92
CA TYR A 122 25.70 4.38 5.84
C TYR A 122 25.66 5.66 5.02
N SER A 123 25.58 6.83 5.66
CA SER A 123 25.63 8.13 4.98
C SER A 123 26.92 8.33 4.18
N ASP A 124 27.99 7.65 4.58
CA ASP A 124 29.33 7.64 3.98
C ASP A 124 29.62 6.35 3.18
N LEU A 125 28.59 5.63 2.73
CA LEU A 125 28.74 4.34 2.04
C LEU A 125 29.77 4.37 0.91
N GLY A 126 29.82 5.47 0.14
CA GLY A 126 30.79 5.65 -0.94
C GLY A 126 32.24 5.61 -0.45
N ASP A 127 32.54 6.25 0.69
CA ASP A 127 33.87 6.22 1.29
C ASP A 127 34.20 4.86 1.89
N VAL A 128 33.23 4.18 2.51
CA VAL A 128 33.39 2.81 3.01
C VAL A 128 33.74 1.85 1.87
N LEU A 129 32.99 1.91 0.77
CA LEU A 129 33.25 1.08 -0.42
C LEU A 129 34.60 1.41 -1.07
N LYS A 130 34.98 2.69 -1.14
CA LYS A 130 36.32 3.10 -1.59
C LYS A 130 37.42 2.49 -0.73
N ASN A 131 37.25 2.48 0.60
CA ASN A 131 38.22 1.88 1.53
C ASN A 131 38.32 0.35 1.37
N VAL A 132 37.21 -0.32 1.06
CA VAL A 132 37.20 -1.74 0.69
C VAL A 132 38.03 -1.99 -0.56
N GLU A 133 37.86 -1.19 -1.62
CA GLU A 133 38.67 -1.31 -2.84
C GLU A 133 40.16 -1.06 -2.60
N ILE A 134 40.50 -0.03 -1.82
CA ILE A 134 41.88 0.27 -1.42
C ILE A 134 42.48 -0.93 -0.67
N SER A 135 41.73 -1.53 0.25
CA SER A 135 42.18 -2.69 1.03
C SER A 135 42.41 -3.93 0.15
N LYS A 136 41.50 -4.19 -0.81
CA LYS A 136 41.68 -5.25 -1.81
C LYS A 136 42.96 -5.04 -2.63
N ARG A 137 43.17 -3.82 -3.14
CA ARG A 137 44.39 -3.47 -3.89
C ARG A 137 45.65 -3.70 -3.06
N ASN A 138 45.64 -3.29 -1.79
CA ASN A 138 46.78 -3.48 -0.89
C ASN A 138 47.10 -4.96 -0.66
N LEU A 139 46.09 -5.81 -0.51
CA LEU A 139 46.29 -7.27 -0.39
C LEU A 139 46.84 -7.89 -1.68
N VAL A 140 46.34 -7.47 -2.85
CA VAL A 140 46.89 -7.90 -4.15
C VAL A 140 48.37 -7.53 -4.27
N ILE A 141 48.74 -6.30 -3.90
CA ILE A 141 50.14 -5.85 -3.90
C ILE A 141 50.99 -6.71 -2.94
N ARG A 142 50.49 -7.03 -1.74
CA ARG A 142 51.20 -7.90 -0.78
C ARG A 142 51.36 -9.32 -1.33
N MET A 143 50.32 -9.86 -1.96
CA MET A 143 50.36 -11.19 -2.59
C MET A 143 51.42 -11.24 -3.69
N ALA A 144 51.41 -10.25 -4.60
CA ALA A 144 52.39 -10.16 -5.68
C ALA A 144 53.83 -10.07 -5.15
N LYS A 145 54.07 -9.27 -4.11
CA LYS A 145 55.38 -9.15 -3.45
C LYS A 145 55.85 -10.45 -2.79
N GLU A 146 54.95 -11.26 -2.25
CA GLU A 146 55.33 -12.55 -1.64
C GLU A 146 55.62 -13.61 -2.72
N ILE A 147 54.90 -13.58 -3.84
CA ILE A 147 55.15 -14.44 -5.00
C ILE A 147 56.50 -14.10 -5.64
N SER A 148 56.86 -12.81 -5.72
CA SER A 148 58.10 -12.35 -6.38
C SER A 148 59.37 -12.53 -5.54
N LYS A 149 59.33 -13.22 -4.40
CA LYS A 149 60.54 -13.52 -3.60
C LYS A 149 61.18 -14.81 -4.11
N ASP A 150 62.41 -14.69 -4.61
CA ASP A 150 63.15 -15.78 -5.27
C ASP A 150 63.58 -16.94 -4.34
N GLU A 151 63.58 -16.78 -3.01
CA GLU A 151 64.24 -17.73 -2.09
C GLU A 151 63.36 -18.69 -1.30
N THR A 152 62.03 -18.60 -1.33
CA THR A 152 61.06 -19.67 -0.99
C THR A 152 59.68 -19.05 -0.83
N LEU A 153 58.71 -19.61 -1.53
CA LEU A 153 57.34 -19.14 -1.56
C LEU A 153 56.64 -19.54 -0.25
N ASP A 154 56.33 -18.57 0.63
CA ASP A 154 55.63 -18.83 1.89
C ASP A 154 54.13 -19.05 1.65
N ALA A 155 53.78 -20.30 1.35
CA ALA A 155 52.41 -20.72 1.08
C ALA A 155 51.43 -20.41 2.23
N LYS A 156 51.89 -20.41 3.49
CA LYS A 156 51.04 -20.07 4.64
C LYS A 156 50.69 -18.59 4.64
N ARG A 157 51.65 -17.70 4.35
CA ARG A 157 51.39 -16.26 4.20
C ARG A 157 50.45 -15.97 3.04
N LEU A 158 50.62 -16.62 1.89
CA LEU A 158 49.72 -16.47 0.76
C LEU A 158 48.29 -16.89 1.09
N GLN A 159 48.10 -18.01 1.81
CA GLN A 159 46.77 -18.43 2.26
C GLN A 159 46.12 -17.42 3.22
N ILE A 160 46.90 -16.78 4.10
CA ILE A 160 46.38 -15.73 4.99
C ILE A 160 45.92 -14.51 4.18
N ILE A 161 46.73 -14.08 3.21
CA ILE A 161 46.39 -12.94 2.34
C ILE A 161 45.15 -13.25 1.50
N ASP A 162 45.05 -14.47 0.94
CA ASP A 162 43.90 -14.91 0.16
C ASP A 162 42.62 -14.97 0.99
N LYS A 163 42.66 -15.56 2.19
CA LYS A 163 41.51 -15.56 3.12
C LYS A 163 41.06 -14.14 3.48
N ALA A 164 42.01 -13.24 3.74
CA ALA A 164 41.70 -11.84 4.00
C ALA A 164 41.04 -11.18 2.78
N TYR A 165 41.56 -11.43 1.57
CA TYR A 165 41.01 -10.90 0.33
C TYR A 165 39.58 -11.39 0.07
N VAL A 166 39.33 -12.69 0.22
CA VAL A 166 37.99 -13.29 0.06
C VAL A 166 37.01 -12.69 1.09
N THR A 167 37.46 -12.49 2.32
CA THR A 167 36.63 -11.89 3.38
C THR A 167 36.26 -10.44 3.04
N ILE A 168 37.24 -9.62 2.67
CA ILE A 168 37.00 -8.22 2.27
C ILE A 168 36.11 -8.15 1.02
N LYS A 169 36.30 -9.05 0.05
CA LYS A 169 35.43 -9.15 -1.13
C LYS A 169 33.98 -9.43 -0.76
N LYS A 170 33.74 -10.38 0.16
CA LYS A 170 32.39 -10.68 0.66
C LYS A 170 31.77 -9.47 1.36
N MET A 171 32.53 -8.82 2.24
CA MET A 171 32.08 -7.60 2.92
C MET A 171 31.75 -6.47 1.94
N GLY A 172 32.56 -6.27 0.90
CA GLY A 172 32.29 -5.29 -0.16
C GLY A 172 31.00 -5.57 -0.92
N ASN A 173 30.78 -6.83 -1.30
CA ASN A 173 29.55 -7.24 -1.99
C ASN A 173 28.32 -7.07 -1.10
N ASP A 174 28.41 -7.41 0.19
CA ASP A 174 27.31 -7.23 1.15
C ASP A 174 26.98 -5.74 1.33
N LEU A 175 27.99 -4.86 1.35
CA LEU A 175 27.80 -3.41 1.41
C LEU A 175 27.18 -2.86 0.13
N MET A 176 27.61 -3.31 -1.05
CA MET A 176 26.98 -2.94 -2.32
C MET A 176 25.50 -3.35 -2.34
N ARG A 177 25.20 -4.58 -1.91
CA ARG A 177 23.81 -5.07 -1.81
C ARG A 177 22.99 -4.25 -0.82
N THR A 178 23.57 -3.93 0.34
CA THR A 178 22.93 -3.06 1.35
C THR A 178 22.66 -1.68 0.79
N GLY A 179 23.59 -1.14 -0.01
CA GLY A 179 23.47 0.11 -0.76
C GLY A 179 22.55 0.09 -1.97
N LYS A 180 21.86 -1.03 -2.24
CA LYS A 180 21.07 -1.23 -3.46
C LYS A 180 21.88 -0.94 -4.74
N MET A 181 23.19 -1.15 -4.71
CA MET A 181 24.09 -0.92 -5.85
C MET A 181 24.15 -2.16 -6.73
N LEU A 182 24.15 -1.93 -8.04
CA LEU A 182 24.31 -2.97 -9.04
C LEU A 182 25.79 -3.25 -9.30
N THR A 183 26.13 -4.52 -9.53
CA THR A 183 27.39 -4.89 -10.14
C THR A 183 27.43 -4.46 -11.60
N ALA A 184 28.63 -4.42 -12.20
CA ALA A 184 28.78 -4.10 -13.62
C ALA A 184 27.98 -5.03 -14.54
N TYR A 185 27.85 -6.32 -14.18
CA TYR A 185 27.06 -7.27 -14.95
C TYR A 185 25.56 -7.01 -14.82
N GLU A 186 25.07 -6.79 -13.59
CA GLU A 186 23.67 -6.48 -13.35
C GLU A 186 23.26 -5.15 -14.00
N LEU A 187 24.15 -4.16 -14.03
CA LEU A 187 23.92 -2.89 -14.71
C LEU A 187 23.72 -3.09 -16.22
N LEU A 188 24.56 -3.89 -16.87
CA LEU A 188 24.41 -4.24 -18.29
C LEU A 188 23.11 -5.01 -18.57
N GLU A 189 22.69 -5.86 -17.65
CA GLU A 189 21.43 -6.60 -17.78
C GLU A 189 20.22 -5.68 -17.66
N VAL A 190 20.24 -4.72 -16.72
CA VAL A 190 19.20 -3.69 -16.59
C VAL A 190 19.14 -2.82 -17.85
N ASP A 191 20.28 -2.37 -18.38
CA ASP A 191 20.31 -1.58 -19.62
C ASP A 191 19.68 -2.33 -20.79
N LYS A 192 19.97 -3.63 -20.91
CA LYS A 192 19.37 -4.49 -21.93
C LYS A 192 17.86 -4.63 -21.73
N GLN A 193 17.40 -4.86 -20.50
CA GLN A 193 15.97 -4.96 -20.18
C GLN A 193 15.22 -3.67 -20.50
N LEU A 194 15.79 -2.50 -20.15
CA LEU A 194 15.22 -1.20 -20.48
C LEU A 194 15.09 -0.99 -21.99
N ALA A 195 16.11 -1.38 -22.77
CA ALA A 195 16.06 -1.31 -24.23
C ALA A 195 14.97 -2.24 -24.81
N GLU A 196 14.83 -3.45 -24.28
CA GLU A 196 13.79 -4.40 -24.68
C GLU A 196 12.39 -3.92 -24.32
N GLU A 197 12.20 -3.36 -23.12
CA GLU A 197 10.94 -2.76 -22.67
C GLU A 197 10.53 -1.57 -23.54
N ALA A 198 11.47 -0.69 -23.88
CA ALA A 198 11.22 0.44 -24.78
C ALA A 198 10.75 -0.04 -26.16
N LEU A 199 11.41 -1.04 -26.73
CA LEU A 199 10.99 -1.64 -28.00
C LEU A 199 9.62 -2.31 -27.92
N GLN A 200 9.27 -2.95 -26.80
CA GLN A 200 7.94 -3.53 -26.59
C GLN A 200 6.86 -2.46 -26.47
N GLN A 201 7.13 -1.37 -25.74
CA GLN A 201 6.22 -0.23 -25.63
C GLN A 201 5.98 0.41 -26.99
N GLU A 202 7.03 0.66 -27.76
CA GLU A 202 6.92 1.22 -29.11
C GLU A 202 6.08 0.31 -30.02
N LYS A 203 6.28 -1.01 -29.98
CA LYS A 203 5.45 -1.97 -30.73
C LYS A 203 3.98 -1.89 -30.35
N LEU A 204 3.68 -1.84 -29.04
CA LEU A 204 2.30 -1.72 -28.55
C LEU A 204 1.67 -0.38 -28.96
N GLU A 205 2.43 0.70 -28.98
CA GLU A 205 1.95 2.01 -29.45
C GLU A 205 1.69 2.02 -30.96
N ILE A 206 2.57 1.40 -31.75
CA ILE A 206 2.36 1.19 -33.18
C ILE A 206 1.10 0.36 -33.43
N GLU A 207 0.90 -0.72 -32.69
CA GLU A 207 -0.27 -1.60 -32.81
C GLU A 207 -1.57 -0.85 -32.45
N LYS A 208 -1.58 -0.11 -31.32
CA LYS A 208 -2.71 0.77 -30.96
C LYS A 208 -2.99 1.82 -32.04
N SER A 209 -1.94 2.36 -32.66
CA SER A 209 -2.07 3.37 -33.72
C SER A 209 -2.60 2.78 -35.03
N LYS A 210 -2.24 1.53 -35.35
CA LYS A 210 -2.81 0.79 -36.49
C LYS A 210 -4.30 0.54 -36.29
N ILE A 211 -4.69 0.04 -35.12
CA ILE A 211 -6.10 -0.20 -34.77
C ILE A 211 -6.92 1.10 -34.91
N LYS A 212 -6.44 2.21 -34.34
CA LYS A 212 -7.11 3.53 -34.49
C LYS A 212 -7.26 3.97 -35.95
N LYS A 213 -6.23 3.76 -36.78
CA LYS A 213 -6.29 4.10 -38.21
C LYS A 213 -7.28 3.22 -38.98
N ASP A 214 -7.44 1.97 -38.58
CA ASP A 214 -8.42 1.07 -39.20
C ASP A 214 -9.85 1.47 -38.80
N ASP A 215 -10.08 1.81 -37.52
CA ASP A 215 -11.36 2.37 -37.05
C ASP A 215 -11.73 3.66 -37.79
N GLU A 216 -10.78 4.60 -37.97
CA GLU A 216 -10.98 5.85 -38.70
C GLU A 216 -11.38 5.63 -40.16
N LYS A 217 -10.71 4.68 -40.85
CA LYS A 217 -11.03 4.33 -42.24
C LYS A 217 -12.38 3.66 -42.39
N GLU A 218 -12.82 2.88 -41.41
CA GLU A 218 -14.13 2.25 -41.43
C GLU A 218 -15.25 3.29 -41.27
N ILE A 219 -15.07 4.25 -40.36
CA ILE A 219 -15.96 5.40 -40.17
C ILE A 219 -16.04 6.27 -41.44
N GLU A 220 -14.92 6.52 -42.12
CA GLU A 220 -14.89 7.30 -43.37
C GLU A 220 -15.72 6.64 -44.48
N LYS A 221 -15.56 5.33 -44.68
CA LYS A 221 -16.35 4.56 -45.66
C LYS A 221 -17.84 4.53 -45.33
N GLU A 222 -18.19 4.43 -44.05
CA GLU A 222 -19.58 4.43 -43.61
C GLU A 222 -20.23 5.80 -43.90
N ASN A 223 -19.50 6.89 -43.65
CA ASN A 223 -19.95 8.25 -43.97
C ASN A 223 -20.13 8.48 -45.48
N GLU A 224 -19.20 8.01 -46.32
CA GLU A 224 -19.33 8.07 -47.78
C GLU A 224 -20.58 7.31 -48.26
N MET A 225 -20.84 6.12 -47.71
CA MET A 225 -22.02 5.33 -48.05
C MET A 225 -23.31 6.05 -47.64
N ILE A 226 -23.36 6.65 -46.46
CA ILE A 226 -24.50 7.45 -45.98
C ILE A 226 -24.75 8.65 -46.91
N GLU A 227 -23.69 9.31 -47.38
CA GLU A 227 -23.80 10.47 -48.28
C GLU A 227 -24.31 10.06 -49.68
N LEU A 228 -23.83 8.94 -50.22
CA LEU A 228 -24.35 8.34 -51.45
C LEU A 228 -25.83 7.99 -51.33
N LEU A 229 -26.25 7.36 -50.23
CA LEU A 229 -27.65 7.03 -49.97
C LEU A 229 -28.51 8.29 -49.90
N LYS A 230 -28.09 9.33 -49.15
CA LYS A 230 -28.80 10.62 -49.08
C LYS A 230 -28.98 11.25 -50.46
N ASN A 231 -27.96 11.18 -51.33
CA ASN A 231 -28.02 11.71 -52.68
C ASN A 231 -28.97 10.92 -53.59
N ILE A 232 -29.04 9.60 -53.43
CA ILE A 232 -30.02 8.75 -54.13
C ILE A 232 -31.44 9.09 -53.66
N THR A 233 -31.68 9.16 -52.35
CA THR A 233 -33.01 9.49 -51.80
C THR A 233 -33.51 10.85 -52.30
N LYS A 234 -32.66 11.89 -52.27
CA LYS A 234 -32.99 13.21 -52.82
C LYS A 234 -33.29 13.22 -54.33
N LYS A 235 -32.70 12.31 -55.10
CA LYS A 235 -32.99 12.16 -56.54
C LYS A 235 -34.32 11.45 -56.78
N VAL A 236 -34.67 10.48 -55.93
CA VAL A 236 -35.96 9.79 -55.97
C VAL A 236 -37.09 10.77 -55.63
N GLU A 237 -36.94 11.58 -54.57
CA GLU A 237 -37.92 12.60 -54.17
C GLU A 237 -38.13 13.72 -55.20
N LYS A 238 -37.20 13.93 -56.13
CA LYS A 238 -37.31 14.94 -57.20
C LYS A 238 -37.90 14.42 -58.51
N ASN A 239 -38.03 13.10 -58.64
CA ASN A 239 -38.54 12.42 -59.83
C ASN A 239 -39.99 11.92 -59.65
N GLU A 240 -40.62 12.23 -58.51
CA GLU A 240 -42.07 12.18 -58.27
C GLU A 240 -42.68 13.59 -58.40
#